data_AF-A0A1I4SIW3-F1
#
_entry.id   AF-A0A1I4SIW3-F1
#
_cell.length_a   1.000
_cell.length_b   1.000
_cell.length_c   1.000
_cell.angle_alpha   90.00
_cell.angle_beta   90.00
_cell.angle_gamma   90.00
#
_symmetry.space_group_name_H-M   'P 1'
#
loop_
_entity.id
_entity.type
_entity.pdbx_description
1 polymer ?
#
loop_
_entity_poly.entity_id
_entity_poly.type
_entity_poly.pdbx_seq_one_letter_code
_entity_poly.pdbx_strand_id
1 'polypeptide(L)' 'MNTVTQLRAAQVKRLAGLANVVGALLGAIDTMRPDAQADALRACAGMTADIADDLDELVGGAS' A
#
# COMPACT_ATOMS: atom_id res chain seq x y z
N MET A 1 12.81 -8.33 24.05
CA MET A 1 11.82 -7.65 23.18
C MET A 1 10.47 -8.25 23.50
N ASN A 2 9.44 -7.47 23.86
CA ASN A 2 8.12 -8.03 24.18
C ASN A 2 7.34 -8.35 22.88
N THR A 3 6.38 -9.26 22.97
CA THR A 3 5.55 -9.75 21.85
C THR A 3 4.82 -8.64 21.09
N VAL A 4 4.38 -7.58 21.77
CA VAL A 4 3.70 -6.42 21.17
C VAL A 4 4.65 -5.63 20.25
N THR A 5 5.92 -5.53 20.62
CA THR A 5 6.94 -4.85 19.81
C THR A 5 7.24 -5.63 18.53
N GLN A 6 7.27 -6.96 18.60
CA GLN A 6 7.46 -7.82 17.42
C GLN A 6 6.25 -7.77 16.47
N LEU A 7 5.03 -7.72 17.01
CA LEU A 7 3.81 -7.64 16.21
C LEU A 7 3.75 -6.36 15.39
N ARG A 8 4.03 -5.20 16.01
CA ARG A 8 4.08 -3.91 15.31
C ARG A 8 5.16 -3.90 14.23
N ALA A 9 6.36 -4.40 14.51
CA ALA A 9 7.43 -4.48 13.51
C ALA A 9 7.04 -5.34 12.30
N ALA A 10 6.30 -6.45 12.52
CA ALA A 10 5.80 -7.28 11.44
C ALA A 10 4.70 -6.57 10.61
N GLN A 11 3.80 -5.82 11.25
CA GLN A 11 2.78 -5.01 10.58
C GLN A 11 3.41 -3.92 9.71
N VAL A 12 4.33 -3.13 10.28
CA VAL A 12 5.09 -2.08 9.55
C VAL A 12 5.82 -2.67 8.35
N LYS A 13 6.48 -3.83 8.51
CA LYS A 13 7.20 -4.49 7.42
C LYS A 13 6.27 -4.94 6.29
N ARG A 14 5.07 -5.46 6.61
CA ARG A 14 4.06 -5.85 5.61
C ARG A 14 3.57 -4.64 4.83
N LEU A 15 3.26 -3.55 5.53
CA LEU A 15 2.81 -2.31 4.90
C LEU A 15 3.87 -1.71 3.97
N ALA A 16 5.14 -1.67 4.40
CA ALA A 16 6.24 -1.25 3.54
C ALA A 16 6.39 -2.13 2.29
N GLY A 17 6.12 -3.44 2.42
CA GLY A 17 6.07 -4.36 1.29
C GLY A 17 4.95 -4.01 0.30
N LEU A 18 3.75 -3.69 0.78
CA LEU A 18 2.62 -3.29 -0.06
C LEU A 18 2.89 -1.97 -0.79
N ALA A 19 3.42 -0.97 -0.10
CA ALA A 19 3.81 0.30 -0.71
C ALA A 19 4.85 0.11 -1.85
N ASN A 20 5.82 -0.78 -1.64
CA ASN A 20 6.78 -1.14 -2.69
C ASN A 20 6.12 -1.82 -3.90
N VAL A 21 5.13 -2.69 -3.69
CA VAL A 21 4.39 -3.32 -4.78
C VAL A 21 3.64 -2.27 -5.60
N VAL A 22 2.95 -1.32 -4.95
CA VAL A 22 2.27 -0.21 -5.64
C VAL A 22 3.28 0.63 -6.45
N GLY A 23 4.43 0.95 -5.88
CA GLY A 23 5.50 1.67 -6.59
C GLY A 23 6.00 0.93 -7.83
N ALA A 24 6.17 -0.39 -7.74
CA ALA A 24 6.57 -1.21 -8.88
C ALA A 24 5.48 -1.26 -9.96
N LEU A 25 4.21 -1.35 -9.57
CA LEU A 25 3.08 -1.30 -10.50
C LEU A 25 3.01 0.02 -11.24
N LEU A 26 3.15 1.14 -10.53
CA LEU A 26 3.20 2.49 -11.13
C LEU A 26 4.32 2.61 -12.16
N GLY A 27 5.52 2.08 -11.88
CA GLY A 27 6.64 2.07 -12.83
C GLY A 27 6.37 1.22 -14.08
N ALA A 28 5.47 0.23 -14.01
CA ALA A 28 5.08 -0.58 -15.16
C ALA A 28 4.02 0.09 -16.04
N ILE A 29 3.28 1.10 -15.54
CA ILE A 29 2.16 1.74 -16.26
C ILE A 29 2.62 2.38 -17.57
N ASP A 30 3.80 3.01 -17.58
CA ASP A 30 4.35 3.65 -18.80
C ASP A 30 4.63 2.66 -19.93
N THR A 31 4.71 1.35 -19.62
CA THR A 31 4.89 0.28 -20.61
C THR A 31 3.58 -0.34 -21.08
N MET A 32 2.46 -0.01 -20.44
CA MET A 32 1.13 -0.52 -20.78
C MET A 32 0.56 0.19 -22.01
N ARG A 33 -0.41 -0.46 -22.67
CA ARG A 33 -1.17 0.18 -23.74
C ARG A 33 -1.95 1.39 -23.21
N PRO A 34 -2.06 2.50 -23.97
CA PRO A 34 -2.70 3.72 -23.50
C PRO A 34 -4.15 3.55 -23.01
N ASP A 35 -4.91 2.62 -23.63
CA ASP A 35 -6.29 2.31 -23.25
C ASP A 35 -6.39 1.71 -21.83
N ALA A 36 -5.34 1.06 -21.35
CA ALA A 36 -5.29 0.40 -20.05
C ALA A 36 -4.62 1.25 -18.96
N GLN A 37 -3.87 2.29 -19.31
CA GLN A 37 -3.11 3.11 -18.36
C GLN A 37 -4.02 3.81 -17.34
N ALA A 38 -5.14 4.39 -17.79
CA ALA A 38 -6.06 5.09 -16.91
C ALA A 38 -6.68 4.16 -15.85
N ASP A 39 -7.05 2.94 -16.24
CA ASP A 39 -7.61 1.95 -15.32
C ASP A 39 -6.55 1.39 -14.38
N ALA A 40 -5.32 1.18 -14.86
CA ALA A 40 -4.18 0.79 -14.02
C ALA A 40 -3.84 1.86 -12.96
N LEU A 41 -3.87 3.15 -13.35
CA LEU A 41 -3.69 4.27 -12.44
C LEU A 41 -4.80 4.32 -11.37
N ARG A 42 -6.06 4.14 -11.77
CA ARG A 42 -7.19 4.07 -10.83
C ARG A 42 -7.05 2.91 -9.85
N ALA A 43 -6.64 1.73 -10.32
CA ALA A 43 -6.40 0.57 -9.47
C ALA A 43 -5.28 0.83 -8.47
N CYS A 44 -4.15 1.41 -8.91
CA CYS A 44 -3.05 1.77 -8.02
C CYS A 44 -3.48 2.82 -6.98
N ALA A 45 -4.28 3.81 -7.38
CA ALA A 45 -4.83 4.81 -6.47
C ALA A 45 -5.74 4.18 -5.40
N GLY A 46 -6.62 3.25 -5.79
CA GLY A 46 -7.46 2.50 -4.86
C GLY A 46 -6.66 1.68 -3.85
N MET A 47 -5.69 0.89 -4.32
CA MET A 47 -4.81 0.12 -3.43
C MET A 47 -4.03 1.03 -2.46
N THR A 48 -3.63 2.22 -2.91
CA THR A 48 -2.93 3.20 -2.05
C THR A 48 -3.85 3.77 -0.98
N ALA A 49 -5.11 4.03 -1.32
CA ALA A 49 -6.12 4.49 -0.36
C ALA A 49 -6.38 3.42 0.70
N ASP A 50 -6.59 2.17 0.31
CA ASP A 50 -6.80 1.05 1.25
C ASP A 50 -5.60 0.89 2.22
N ILE A 51 -4.37 1.01 1.69
CA ILE A 51 -3.14 0.97 2.51
C ILE A 51 -3.06 2.16 3.48
N ALA A 52 -3.51 3.34 3.07
CA ALA A 52 -3.53 4.53 3.92
C ALA A 52 -4.58 4.40 5.04
N ASP A 53 -5.77 3.89 4.71
CA ASP A 53 -6.84 3.62 5.68
C ASP A 53 -6.40 2.58 6.72
N ASP A 54 -5.83 1.45 6.28
CA ASP A 54 -5.27 0.42 7.16
C ASP A 54 -4.16 0.98 8.07
N LEU A 55 -3.33 1.88 7.55
CA LEU A 55 -2.28 2.53 8.34
C LEU A 55 -2.89 3.45 9.38
N ASP A 56 -3.84 4.30 9.01
CA ASP A 56 -4.52 5.20 9.94
C ASP A 56 -5.19 4.41 11.08
N GLU A 57 -5.87 3.29 10.78
CA GLU A 57 -6.41 2.39 11.81
C GLU A 57 -5.32 1.85 12.77
N LEU A 58 -4.14 1.55 12.24
CA LEU A 58 -3.01 1.02 13.03
C LEU A 58 -2.30 2.09 13.87
N VAL A 59 -2.18 3.34 13.40
CA VAL A 59 -1.43 4.41 14.09
C VAL A 59 -2.32 5.26 15.00
N GLY A 60 -3.60 5.40 14.66
CA GLY A 60 -4.54 6.26 15.35
C GLY A 60 -5.95 5.73 15.17
N GLY A 61 -6.28 4.67 15.93
CA GLY A 61 -7.61 4.07 15.94
C GLY A 61 -8.70 5.12 15.81
N ALA A 62 -9.57 4.97 14.82
CA ALA A 62 -10.71 5.83 14.62
C ALA A 62 -11.68 5.62 15.79
N SER A 63 -11.51 6.47 16.82
CA SER A 63 -12.44 6.92 17.89
C SER A 63 -13.52 5.95 18.36
#